data_AF-F1LC85-F1
#
_entry.id   AF-F1LC85-F1
#
_cell.length_a   1.000
_cell.length_b   1.000
_cell.length_c   1.000
_cell.angle_alpha   90.00
_cell.angle_beta   90.00
_cell.angle_gamma   90.00
#
_symmetry.space_group_name_H-M   'P 1'
#
loop_
_entity.id
_entity.type
_entity.pdbx_description
1 polymer ?
#
loop_
_entity_poly.entity_id
_entity_poly.type
_entity_poly.pdbx_seq_one_letter_code
_entity_poly.pdbx_strand_id
1 'polypeptide(L)'
;MKHFLPSYHRHYVNRWRCIVVFWALLAICSAILQFATLVDPQWIVAENGIYFGLYNHCATTICQWRIFTVKIISNISSIAALFMLIATIFSLLSAFSIILLVLMRDRYVLLLCAWMHMLSSLMTLFACLIYPYGWNDVKFHEVCESESYDAGVCEIGSAFLLALVLVIDHFCMSMFGFVLACKQPPSTSEVYSISAYSTNQRKKLSRDQSHRTSLYSNGSLRLAI
;
A
#
# COMPACT_ATOMS: atom_id res chain seq x y z
N MET A 1 28.86 24.68 -13.80
CA MET A 1 28.19 23.66 -12.95
C MET A 1 26.77 24.01 -12.45
N LYS A 2 26.12 25.12 -12.83
CA LYS A 2 24.82 25.54 -12.23
C LYS A 2 23.54 25.17 -13.02
N HIS A 3 23.65 24.84 -14.30
CA HIS A 3 22.52 24.39 -15.11
C HIS A 3 22.00 22.99 -14.73
N PHE A 4 22.74 22.24 -13.91
CA PHE A 4 22.42 20.85 -13.58
C PHE A 4 21.34 20.71 -12.50
N LEU A 5 21.15 21.67 -11.58
CA LEU A 5 20.19 21.53 -10.47
C LEU A 5 18.71 21.46 -10.92
N PRO A 6 18.22 22.36 -11.78
CA PRO A 6 16.81 22.32 -12.22
C PRO A 6 16.50 21.11 -13.10
N SER A 7 17.43 20.76 -13.99
CA SER A 7 17.32 19.58 -14.84
C SER A 7 17.36 18.30 -14.02
N TYR A 8 18.29 18.18 -13.06
CA TYR A 8 18.36 17.05 -12.13
C TYR A 8 17.09 16.91 -11.28
N HIS A 9 16.56 18.02 -10.74
CA HIS A 9 15.29 18.01 -9.99
C HIS A 9 14.13 17.52 -10.86
N ARG A 10 14.02 17.98 -12.11
CA ARG A 10 13.01 17.48 -13.05
C ARG A 10 13.14 15.99 -13.32
N HIS A 11 14.37 15.49 -13.54
CA HIS A 11 14.61 14.05 -13.72
C HIS A 11 14.27 13.24 -12.45
N TYR A 12 14.64 13.73 -11.28
CA TYR A 12 14.31 13.10 -9.99
C TYR A 12 12.79 13.03 -9.77
N VAL A 13 12.09 14.14 -9.98
CA VAL A 13 10.62 14.22 -9.85
C VAL A 13 9.92 13.28 -10.82
N ASN A 14 10.38 13.20 -12.08
CA ASN A 14 9.78 12.30 -13.06
C ASN A 14 10.00 10.83 -12.68
N ARG A 15 11.21 10.45 -12.26
CA ARG A 15 11.48 9.08 -11.79
C ARG A 15 10.64 8.74 -10.56
N TRP A 16 10.55 9.65 -9.59
CA TRP A 16 9.72 9.48 -8.41
C TRP A 16 8.24 9.28 -8.77
N ARG A 17 7.71 10.08 -9.71
CA ARG A 17 6.34 9.91 -10.23
C ARG A 17 6.11 8.55 -10.87
N CYS A 18 7.04 8.05 -11.67
CA CYS A 18 6.93 6.72 -12.25
C CYS A 18 6.82 5.63 -11.18
N ILE A 19 7.61 5.73 -10.11
CA ILE A 19 7.55 4.78 -8.98
C ILE A 19 6.21 4.89 -8.26
N VAL A 20 5.70 6.10 -8.02
CA VAL A 20 4.38 6.31 -7.40
C VAL A 20 3.26 5.74 -8.27
N VAL A 21 3.30 5.92 -9.60
CA VAL A 21 2.30 5.36 -10.53
C VAL A 21 2.35 3.83 -10.54
N PHE A 22 3.55 3.23 -10.54
CA PHE A 22 3.70 1.78 -10.46
C PHE A 22 3.14 1.23 -9.15
N TRP A 23 3.47 1.86 -8.03
CA TRP A 23 2.91 1.51 -6.72
C TRP A 23 1.38 1.68 -6.69
N ALA A 24 0.85 2.75 -7.28
CA ALA A 24 -0.59 2.96 -7.39
C ALA A 24 -1.30 1.83 -8.16
N LEU A 25 -0.73 1.41 -9.29
CA LEU A 25 -1.27 0.31 -10.09
C LEU A 25 -1.28 -1.00 -9.30
N LEU A 26 -0.18 -1.32 -8.61
CA LEU A 26 -0.11 -2.48 -7.74
C LEU A 26 -1.20 -2.42 -6.66
N ALA A 27 -1.40 -1.28 -6.01
CA ALA A 27 -2.41 -1.13 -4.96
C ALA A 27 -3.84 -1.38 -5.47
N ILE A 28 -4.15 -0.91 -6.69
CA ILE A 28 -5.46 -1.17 -7.32
C ILE A 28 -5.62 -2.66 -7.61
N CYS A 29 -4.59 -3.32 -8.16
CA CYS A 29 -4.61 -4.75 -8.39
C CYS A 29 -4.79 -5.53 -7.08
N SER A 30 -4.06 -5.19 -6.02
CA SER A 30 -4.19 -5.81 -4.70
C SER A 30 -5.59 -5.62 -4.11
N ALA A 31 -6.22 -4.45 -4.28
CA ALA A 31 -7.58 -4.21 -3.84
C ALA A 31 -8.61 -5.10 -4.58
N ILE A 32 -8.42 -5.33 -5.88
CA ILE A 32 -9.25 -6.24 -6.67
C ILE A 32 -9.06 -7.68 -6.18
N LEU A 33 -7.82 -8.12 -5.97
CA LEU A 33 -7.52 -9.46 -5.45
C LEU A 33 -8.08 -9.65 -4.03
N GLN A 34 -8.02 -8.63 -3.17
CA GLN A 34 -8.63 -8.65 -1.84
C GLN A 34 -10.15 -8.81 -1.91
N PHE A 35 -10.81 -8.14 -2.86
CA PHE A 35 -12.24 -8.33 -3.08
C PHE A 35 -12.55 -9.72 -3.64
N ALA A 36 -11.72 -10.24 -4.55
CA ALA A 36 -11.87 -11.59 -5.08
C ALA A 36 -11.78 -12.66 -3.97
N THR A 37 -10.79 -12.56 -3.07
CA THR A 37 -10.66 -13.52 -1.95
C THR A 37 -11.81 -13.47 -0.96
N LEU A 38 -12.45 -12.30 -0.77
CA LEU A 38 -13.67 -12.20 0.01
C LEU A 38 -14.84 -12.96 -0.66
N VAL A 39 -14.95 -12.90 -1.98
CA VAL A 39 -16.06 -13.48 -2.75
C VAL A 39 -15.85 -14.95 -3.08
N ASP A 40 -14.60 -15.39 -3.18
CA ASP A 40 -14.23 -16.73 -3.61
C ASP A 40 -14.80 -17.80 -2.66
N PRO A 41 -15.52 -18.81 -3.18
CA PRO A 41 -16.11 -19.88 -2.38
C PRO A 41 -15.09 -20.92 -1.90
N GLN A 42 -13.87 -20.91 -2.46
CA GLN A 42 -12.87 -21.98 -2.28
C GLN A 42 -11.86 -21.62 -1.19
N TRP A 43 -12.32 -21.43 0.05
CA TRP A 43 -11.42 -21.31 1.19
C TRP A 43 -11.00 -22.69 1.69
N ILE A 44 -11.94 -23.63 1.75
CA ILE A 44 -11.71 -25.05 2.03
C ILE A 44 -12.50 -25.87 1.02
N VAL A 45 -11.88 -26.93 0.52
CA VAL A 45 -12.50 -27.90 -0.36
C VAL A 45 -12.56 -29.24 0.38
N ALA A 46 -13.75 -29.79 0.57
CA ALA A 46 -13.90 -31.15 1.05
C ALA A 46 -13.91 -32.13 -0.13
N GLU A 47 -13.37 -33.34 0.05
CA GLU A 47 -13.28 -34.38 -1.00
C GLU A 47 -14.64 -34.72 -1.64
N ASN A 48 -15.74 -34.54 -0.91
CA ASN A 48 -17.11 -34.81 -1.37
C ASN A 48 -17.67 -33.77 -2.37
N GLY A 49 -16.84 -32.84 -2.85
CA GLY A 49 -17.27 -31.75 -3.74
C GLY A 49 -18.05 -30.64 -3.03
N ILE A 50 -17.89 -30.55 -1.71
CA ILE A 50 -18.50 -29.52 -0.85
C ILE A 50 -17.49 -28.39 -0.67
N TYR A 51 -17.93 -27.16 -0.93
CA TYR A 51 -17.09 -25.96 -0.82
C TYR A 51 -17.53 -25.10 0.36
N PHE A 52 -16.57 -24.74 1.21
CA PHE A 52 -16.78 -23.80 2.30
C PHE A 52 -16.12 -22.48 1.99
N GLY A 53 -16.94 -21.45 1.83
CA GLY A 53 -16.50 -20.06 1.79
C GLY A 53 -16.54 -19.42 3.17
N LEU A 54 -16.19 -18.14 3.21
CA LEU A 54 -16.08 -17.37 4.46
C LEU A 54 -17.45 -17.05 5.09
N TYR A 55 -18.45 -16.73 4.27
CA TYR A 55 -19.80 -16.31 4.70
C TYR A 55 -20.94 -17.17 4.13
N ASN A 56 -20.62 -18.15 3.29
CA ASN A 56 -21.59 -19.02 2.65
C ASN A 56 -20.95 -20.39 2.38
N HIS A 57 -21.77 -21.44 2.41
CA HIS A 57 -21.34 -22.82 2.17
C HIS A 57 -22.24 -23.45 1.11
N CYS A 58 -21.65 -24.38 0.37
CA CYS A 58 -22.31 -25.13 -0.66
C CYS A 58 -22.14 -26.63 -0.36
N ALA A 59 -23.23 -27.26 0.10
CA ALA A 59 -23.25 -28.68 0.47
C ALA A 59 -23.55 -29.64 -0.71
N THR A 60 -23.76 -29.11 -1.93
CA THR A 60 -24.15 -29.90 -3.11
C THR A 60 -23.25 -29.58 -4.29
N THR A 61 -22.98 -30.55 -5.17
CA THR A 61 -22.10 -30.37 -6.35
C THR A 61 -22.60 -29.33 -7.36
N ILE A 62 -23.87 -28.95 -7.29
CA ILE A 62 -24.49 -27.92 -8.14
C ILE A 62 -24.98 -26.79 -7.22
N CYS A 63 -24.23 -25.70 -7.12
CA CYS A 63 -24.65 -24.51 -6.38
C CYS A 63 -24.71 -23.28 -7.27
N GLN A 64 -25.83 -22.55 -7.17
CA GLN A 64 -25.85 -21.14 -7.58
C GLN A 64 -25.13 -20.30 -6.53
N TRP A 65 -23.89 -19.93 -6.80
CA TRP A 65 -23.15 -19.00 -5.94
C TRP A 65 -23.76 -17.61 -6.02
N ARG A 66 -24.28 -17.13 -4.88
CA ARG A 66 -24.83 -15.77 -4.75
C ARG A 66 -23.94 -14.97 -3.81
N ILE A 67 -23.28 -13.97 -4.38
CA ILE A 67 -22.28 -13.11 -3.70
C ILE A 67 -22.83 -12.29 -2.52
N PHE A 68 -24.15 -12.12 -2.43
CA PHE A 68 -24.81 -11.33 -1.37
C PHE A 68 -25.66 -12.19 -0.41
N THR A 69 -25.63 -13.51 -0.55
CA THR A 69 -26.40 -14.40 0.34
C THR A 69 -25.51 -14.85 1.50
N VAL A 70 -25.68 -14.20 2.65
CA VAL A 70 -24.97 -14.58 3.89
C VAL A 70 -25.69 -15.76 4.54
N LYS A 71 -25.00 -16.90 4.65
CA LYS A 71 -25.45 -18.04 5.43
C LYS A 71 -24.54 -18.17 6.65
N ILE A 72 -25.11 -17.94 7.83
CA ILE A 72 -24.37 -18.03 9.09
C ILE A 72 -24.00 -19.51 9.32
N ILE A 73 -22.71 -19.84 9.14
CA ILE A 73 -22.17 -21.20 9.33
C ILE A 73 -21.91 -21.43 10.83
N SER A 74 -21.07 -20.58 11.43
CA SER A 74 -20.81 -20.53 12.87
C SER A 74 -20.55 -19.08 13.32
N ASN A 75 -20.62 -18.83 14.63
CA ASN A 75 -20.37 -17.49 15.18
C ASN A 75 -18.91 -17.04 14.94
N ILE A 76 -17.95 -17.99 14.94
CA ILE A 76 -16.53 -17.70 14.76
C ILE A 76 -16.20 -17.44 13.28
N SER A 77 -16.77 -18.20 12.34
CA SER A 77 -16.57 -17.97 10.91
C SER A 77 -17.14 -16.61 10.46
N SER A 78 -18.24 -16.18 11.08
CA SER A 78 -18.82 -14.84 10.89
C SER A 78 -17.84 -13.73 11.29
N ILE A 79 -17.13 -13.90 12.41
CA ILE A 79 -16.12 -12.93 12.86
C ILE A 79 -14.95 -12.84 11.86
N ALA A 80 -14.45 -13.97 11.35
CA ALA A 80 -13.42 -13.98 10.31
C ALA A 80 -13.89 -13.27 9.02
N ALA A 81 -15.15 -13.48 8.62
CA ALA A 81 -15.76 -12.79 7.49
C ALA A 81 -15.85 -11.27 7.68
N LEU A 82 -16.19 -10.81 8.88
CA LEU A 82 -16.23 -9.39 9.23
C LEU A 82 -14.83 -8.76 9.15
N PHE A 83 -13.79 -9.44 9.67
CA PHE A 83 -12.42 -8.95 9.57
C PHE A 83 -11.94 -8.85 8.11
N MET A 84 -12.25 -9.84 7.26
CA MET A 84 -11.96 -9.75 5.82
C MET A 84 -12.73 -8.64 5.13
N LEU A 85 -14.00 -8.43 5.47
CA LEU A 85 -14.81 -7.35 4.91
C LEU A 85 -14.22 -5.99 5.27
N ILE A 86 -13.87 -5.78 6.54
CA ILE A 86 -13.23 -4.54 7.02
C ILE A 86 -11.88 -4.33 6.32
N ALA A 87 -11.06 -5.38 6.20
CA ALA A 87 -9.79 -5.32 5.47
C ALA A 87 -9.97 -4.90 4.01
N THR A 88 -11.02 -5.41 3.36
CA THR A 88 -11.38 -5.07 1.97
C THR A 88 -11.81 -3.61 1.85
N ILE A 89 -12.62 -3.10 2.78
CA ILE A 89 -13.02 -1.69 2.81
C ILE A 89 -11.80 -0.77 2.94
N PHE A 90 -10.85 -1.08 3.83
CA PHE A 90 -9.63 -0.29 3.97
C PHE A 90 -8.75 -0.32 2.72
N SER A 91 -8.63 -1.47 2.05
CA SER A 91 -7.89 -1.61 0.79
C SER A 91 -8.55 -0.83 -0.37
N LEU A 92 -9.89 -0.85 -0.45
CA LEU A 92 -10.62 -0.04 -1.44
C LEU A 92 -10.52 1.46 -1.16
N LEU A 93 -10.61 1.87 0.11
CA LEU A 93 -10.46 3.26 0.50
C LEU A 93 -9.04 3.78 0.25
N SER A 94 -8.03 2.94 0.45
CA SER A 94 -6.65 3.27 0.12
C SER A 94 -6.48 3.43 -1.39
N ALA A 95 -6.98 2.49 -2.20
CA ALA A 95 -6.97 2.58 -3.66
C ALA A 95 -7.68 3.85 -4.17
N PHE A 96 -8.84 4.21 -3.61
CA PHE A 96 -9.54 5.45 -3.93
C PHE A 96 -8.73 6.70 -3.57
N SER A 97 -8.08 6.68 -2.41
CA SER A 97 -7.21 7.79 -1.96
C SER A 97 -6.01 7.98 -2.87
N ILE A 98 -5.48 6.91 -3.47
CA ILE A 98 -4.38 6.98 -4.45
C ILE A 98 -4.84 7.69 -5.73
N ILE A 99 -6.08 7.50 -6.17
CA ILE A 99 -6.65 8.22 -7.32
C ILE A 99 -6.68 9.73 -7.03
N LEU A 100 -7.06 10.13 -5.81
CA LEU A 100 -7.02 11.53 -5.37
C LEU A 100 -5.59 12.09 -5.28
N LEU A 101 -4.59 11.24 -5.05
CA LEU A 101 -3.17 11.60 -5.01
C LEU A 101 -2.67 12.14 -6.36
N VAL A 102 -3.20 11.62 -7.47
CA VAL A 102 -2.94 12.13 -8.83
C VAL A 102 -3.41 13.59 -8.96
N LEU A 103 -4.48 13.96 -8.26
CA LEU A 103 -5.07 15.30 -8.30
C LEU A 103 -4.41 16.27 -7.31
N MET A 104 -4.22 15.87 -6.06
CA MET A 104 -3.87 16.78 -4.95
C MET A 104 -2.36 16.81 -4.59
N ARG A 105 -1.58 15.80 -5.00
CA ARG A 105 -0.11 15.72 -4.81
C ARG A 105 0.40 16.07 -3.40
N ASP A 106 -0.29 15.57 -2.38
CA ASP A 106 0.03 15.85 -0.98
C ASP A 106 0.73 14.66 -0.30
N ARG A 107 1.70 14.96 0.57
CA ARG A 107 2.44 14.00 1.39
C ARG A 107 1.52 13.22 2.33
N TYR A 108 0.52 13.91 2.88
CA TYR A 108 -0.38 13.32 3.85
C TYR A 108 -1.21 12.18 3.24
N VAL A 109 -1.54 12.25 1.95
CA VAL A 109 -2.30 11.20 1.25
C VAL A 109 -1.47 9.93 1.09
N LEU A 110 -0.17 10.04 0.78
CA LEU A 110 0.74 8.87 0.72
C LEU A 110 0.84 8.18 2.09
N LEU A 111 0.96 8.98 3.15
CA LEU A 111 1.07 8.46 4.51
C LEU A 111 -0.22 7.78 4.96
N LEU A 112 -1.37 8.42 4.74
CA LEU A 112 -2.69 7.84 5.05
C LEU A 112 -2.88 6.51 4.32
N CYS A 113 -2.53 6.46 3.04
CA CYS A 113 -2.64 5.23 2.25
C CYS A 113 -1.75 4.10 2.81
N ALA A 114 -0.52 4.41 3.22
CA ALA A 114 0.38 3.43 3.84
C ALA A 114 -0.21 2.86 5.14
N TRP A 115 -0.78 3.73 5.98
CA TRP A 115 -1.47 3.30 7.20
C TRP A 115 -2.70 2.41 6.91
N MET A 116 -3.47 2.75 5.88
CA MET A 116 -4.64 1.95 5.48
C MET A 116 -4.24 0.56 4.95
N HIS A 117 -3.16 0.45 4.16
CA HIS A 117 -2.63 -0.84 3.73
C HIS A 117 -2.09 -1.66 4.90
N MET A 118 -1.43 -1.02 5.88
CA MET A 118 -0.98 -1.67 7.09
C MET A 118 -2.14 -2.25 7.90
N LEU A 119 -3.20 -1.45 8.10
CA LEU A 119 -4.39 -1.90 8.81
C LEU A 119 -5.12 -3.03 8.06
N SER A 120 -5.20 -2.95 6.73
CA SER A 120 -5.76 -4.01 5.89
C SER A 120 -4.97 -5.32 6.02
N SER A 121 -3.62 -5.25 6.01
CA SER A 121 -2.75 -6.41 6.23
C SER A 121 -3.00 -7.07 7.59
N LEU A 122 -3.07 -6.28 8.67
CA LEU A 122 -3.34 -6.78 10.01
C LEU A 122 -4.71 -7.45 10.12
N MET A 123 -5.76 -6.84 9.56
CA MET A 123 -7.11 -7.42 9.60
C MET A 123 -7.21 -8.71 8.76
N THR A 124 -6.54 -8.76 7.61
CA THR A 124 -6.45 -9.97 6.78
C THR A 124 -5.70 -11.08 7.52
N LEU A 125 -4.62 -10.75 8.24
CA LEU A 125 -3.90 -11.70 9.08
C LEU A 125 -4.78 -12.26 10.20
N PHE A 126 -5.52 -11.39 10.91
CA PHE A 126 -6.45 -11.85 11.94
C PHE A 126 -7.54 -12.76 11.38
N ALA A 127 -8.09 -12.45 10.21
CA ALA A 127 -9.03 -13.34 9.55
C ALA A 127 -8.42 -14.71 9.22
N CYS A 128 -7.19 -14.74 8.70
CA CYS A 128 -6.48 -15.99 8.40
C CYS A 128 -6.16 -16.82 9.65
N LEU A 129 -6.03 -16.20 10.83
CA LEU A 129 -5.81 -16.89 12.10
C LEU A 129 -7.11 -17.35 12.77
N ILE A 130 -8.16 -16.53 12.70
CA ILE A 130 -9.48 -16.83 13.30
C ILE A 130 -10.23 -17.90 12.50
N TYR A 131 -10.07 -17.90 11.17
CA TYR A 131 -10.73 -18.87 10.31
C TYR A 131 -10.41 -20.34 10.67
N PRO A 132 -9.14 -20.78 10.79
CA PRO A 132 -8.81 -22.14 11.24
C PRO A 132 -9.16 -22.39 12.70
N TYR A 133 -9.13 -21.37 13.56
CA TYR A 133 -9.59 -21.50 14.95
C TYR A 133 -11.09 -21.84 15.05
N GLY A 134 -11.89 -21.37 14.08
CA GLY A 134 -13.32 -21.67 13.98
C GLY A 134 -13.67 -23.08 13.54
N TRP A 135 -12.69 -23.91 13.14
CA TRP A 135 -12.91 -25.30 12.70
C TRP A 135 -13.12 -26.27 13.87
N ASN A 136 -12.84 -25.87 15.10
CA ASN A 136 -13.06 -26.68 16.30
C ASN A 136 -14.55 -26.77 16.72
N ASP A 137 -15.47 -26.25 15.91
CA ASP A 137 -16.91 -26.28 16.18
C ASP A 137 -17.56 -27.52 15.53
N VAL A 138 -18.60 -28.09 16.17
CA VAL A 138 -19.18 -29.42 15.88
C VAL A 138 -19.57 -29.61 14.40
N LYS A 139 -19.91 -28.52 13.70
CA LYS A 139 -20.28 -28.50 12.26
C LYS A 139 -19.15 -28.88 11.30
N PHE A 140 -17.89 -28.62 11.64
CA PHE A 140 -16.75 -29.00 10.78
C PHE A 140 -16.34 -30.44 11.03
N HIS A 141 -16.47 -30.91 12.28
CA HIS A 141 -16.31 -32.30 12.64
C HIS A 141 -17.32 -33.20 11.90
N GLU A 142 -18.60 -32.84 11.82
CA GLU A 142 -19.59 -33.67 11.08
C GLU A 142 -19.34 -33.77 9.55
N VAL A 143 -18.58 -32.84 8.94
CA VAL A 143 -18.35 -32.82 7.49
C VAL A 143 -16.96 -33.30 7.08
N CYS A 144 -15.91 -33.00 7.86
CA CYS A 144 -14.55 -33.48 7.59
C CYS A 144 -14.19 -34.76 8.38
N GLU A 145 -15.01 -35.23 9.32
CA GLU A 145 -14.77 -36.47 10.10
C GLU A 145 -15.78 -37.56 9.71
N SER A 146 -15.40 -38.43 8.78
CA SER A 146 -16.09 -39.69 8.53
C SER A 146 -15.43 -40.79 9.37
N GLU A 147 -16.06 -41.21 10.48
CA GLU A 147 -15.83 -42.36 11.40
C GLU A 147 -14.40 -42.76 11.85
N SER A 148 -13.33 -42.30 11.22
CA SER A 148 -11.95 -42.54 11.62
C SER A 148 -11.13 -41.30 11.31
N TYR A 149 -10.54 -40.73 12.36
CA TYR A 149 -9.73 -39.53 12.35
C TYR A 149 -8.52 -39.66 11.41
N ASP A 150 -8.69 -39.26 10.16
CA ASP A 150 -7.61 -38.97 9.22
C ASP A 150 -7.67 -37.48 8.89
N ALA A 151 -6.63 -36.74 9.27
CA ALA A 151 -6.46 -35.31 8.99
C ALA A 151 -6.17 -35.03 7.48
N GLY A 152 -6.83 -35.75 6.58
CA GLY A 152 -6.59 -35.75 5.14
C GLY A 152 -7.80 -35.45 4.23
N VAL A 153 -9.01 -35.25 4.75
CA VAL A 153 -10.26 -35.21 3.93
C VAL A 153 -10.66 -33.78 3.47
N CYS A 154 -9.98 -32.74 3.94
CA CYS A 154 -10.28 -31.34 3.62
C CYS A 154 -9.01 -30.62 3.11
N GLU A 155 -8.98 -30.28 1.82
CA GLU A 155 -7.88 -29.58 1.15
C GLU A 155 -8.00 -28.05 1.34
N ILE A 156 -6.85 -27.39 1.50
CA ILE A 156 -6.76 -25.93 1.56
C ILE A 156 -7.11 -25.36 0.19
N GLY A 157 -8.13 -24.50 0.15
CA GLY A 157 -8.57 -23.89 -1.08
C GLY A 157 -7.65 -22.76 -1.57
N SER A 158 -7.76 -22.45 -2.85
CA SER A 158 -6.99 -21.41 -3.54
C SER A 158 -7.19 -20.02 -2.93
N ALA A 159 -8.39 -19.71 -2.42
CA ALA A 159 -8.70 -18.41 -1.82
C ALA A 159 -7.93 -18.19 -0.51
N PHE A 160 -7.70 -19.25 0.28
CA PHE A 160 -6.92 -19.15 1.52
C PHE A 160 -5.44 -18.88 1.23
N LEU A 161 -4.88 -19.53 0.20
CA LEU A 161 -3.50 -19.24 -0.24
C LEU A 161 -3.36 -17.79 -0.74
N LEU A 162 -4.33 -17.31 -1.51
CA LEU A 162 -4.36 -15.92 -1.96
C LEU A 162 -4.45 -14.94 -0.78
N ALA A 163 -5.22 -15.25 0.26
CA ALA A 163 -5.31 -14.42 1.47
C ALA A 163 -3.95 -14.30 2.18
N LEU A 164 -3.18 -15.39 2.29
CA LEU A 164 -1.83 -15.35 2.86
C LEU A 164 -0.85 -14.51 2.02
N VAL A 165 -0.92 -14.63 0.69
CA VAL A 165 -0.13 -13.79 -0.22
C VAL A 165 -0.51 -12.31 -0.07
N LEU A 166 -1.81 -12.02 0.07
CA LEU A 166 -2.33 -10.66 0.27
C LEU A 166 -1.85 -10.02 1.58
N VAL A 167 -1.66 -10.79 2.65
CA VAL A 167 -1.07 -10.27 3.91
C VAL A 167 0.31 -9.69 3.64
N ILE A 168 1.17 -10.46 2.95
CA ILE A 168 2.54 -10.07 2.63
C ILE A 168 2.54 -8.91 1.63
N ASP A 169 1.71 -8.98 0.60
CA ASP A 169 1.58 -7.93 -0.42
C ASP A 169 1.18 -6.59 0.21
N HIS A 170 0.11 -6.57 1.00
CA HIS A 170 -0.34 -5.34 1.68
C HIS A 170 0.72 -4.79 2.64
N PHE A 171 1.48 -5.66 3.31
CA PHE A 171 2.60 -5.23 4.14
C PHE A 171 3.72 -4.57 3.32
N CYS A 172 4.11 -5.18 2.20
CA CYS A 172 5.08 -4.59 1.27
C CYS A 172 4.58 -3.25 0.71
N MET A 173 3.31 -3.16 0.35
CA MET A 173 2.69 -1.95 -0.16
C MET A 173 2.70 -0.81 0.87
N SER A 174 2.47 -1.13 2.15
CA SER A 174 2.63 -0.18 3.26
C SER A 174 4.07 0.34 3.35
N MET A 175 5.06 -0.55 3.33
CA MET A 175 6.48 -0.17 3.40
C MET A 175 6.89 0.72 2.23
N PHE A 176 6.47 0.39 1.01
CA PHE A 176 6.71 1.24 -0.16
C PHE A 176 6.06 2.61 -0.02
N GLY A 177 4.82 2.68 0.49
CA GLY A 177 4.13 3.94 0.75
C GLY A 177 4.88 4.85 1.73
N PHE A 178 5.39 4.29 2.84
CA PHE A 178 6.22 5.04 3.79
C PHE A 178 7.53 5.54 3.19
N VAL A 179 8.24 4.68 2.43
CA VAL A 179 9.48 5.09 1.76
C VAL A 179 9.22 6.22 0.75
N LEU A 180 8.13 6.13 -0.01
CA LEU A 180 7.72 7.17 -0.97
C LEU A 180 7.36 8.50 -0.26
N ALA A 181 6.67 8.44 0.87
CA ALA A 181 6.35 9.62 1.68
C ALA A 181 7.59 10.27 2.31
N CYS A 182 8.62 9.49 2.62
CA CYS A 182 9.90 10.00 3.13
C CYS A 182 10.80 10.56 2.02
N LYS A 183 10.73 10.01 0.81
CA LYS A 183 11.56 10.41 -0.35
C LYS A 183 10.89 11.42 -1.27
N GLN A 184 9.75 11.96 -0.89
CA GLN A 184 8.98 12.90 -1.71
C GLN A 184 9.82 14.14 -2.07
N PRO A 185 9.92 14.50 -3.36
CA PRO A 185 10.63 15.71 -3.78
C PRO A 185 9.96 16.97 -3.25
N PRO A 186 10.75 17.98 -2.83
CA PRO A 186 10.21 19.30 -2.50
C PRO A 186 9.57 19.93 -3.74
N SER A 187 8.66 20.86 -3.48
CA SER A 187 7.90 21.55 -4.53
C SER A 187 8.84 22.31 -5.47
N THR A 188 8.45 22.45 -6.74
CA THR A 188 9.28 23.17 -7.72
C THR A 188 9.51 24.63 -7.33
N SER A 189 8.53 25.28 -6.69
CA SER A 189 8.61 26.66 -6.19
C SER A 189 9.69 26.85 -5.12
N GLU A 190 9.82 25.89 -4.19
CA GLU A 190 10.90 25.91 -3.18
C GLU A 190 12.29 25.76 -3.81
N VAL A 191 12.43 24.94 -4.84
CA VAL A 191 13.73 24.78 -5.53
C VAL A 191 14.10 26.03 -6.33
N TYR A 192 13.13 26.69 -6.96
CA TYR A 192 13.37 27.97 -7.65
C TYR A 192 13.75 29.09 -6.68
N SER A 193 13.12 29.17 -5.50
CA SER A 193 13.45 30.20 -4.50
C SER A 193 14.85 29.98 -3.90
N ILE A 194 15.24 28.74 -3.62
CA ILE A 194 16.60 28.39 -3.16
C ILE A 194 17.65 28.71 -4.23
N SER A 195 17.35 28.39 -5.49
CA SER A 195 18.24 28.71 -6.62
C SER A 195 18.37 30.21 -6.84
N ALA A 196 17.27 30.97 -6.73
CA ALA A 196 17.26 32.43 -6.85
C ALA A 196 18.02 33.10 -5.69
N TYR A 197 17.76 32.67 -4.46
CA TYR A 197 18.43 33.16 -3.25
C TYR A 197 19.94 32.94 -3.32
N SER A 198 20.38 31.71 -3.62
CA SER A 198 21.81 31.37 -3.73
C SER A 198 22.51 32.12 -4.87
N THR A 199 21.80 32.48 -5.94
CA THR A 199 22.35 33.30 -7.04
C THR A 199 22.52 34.76 -6.62
N ASN A 200 21.52 35.33 -5.94
CA ASN A 200 21.59 36.72 -5.43
C ASN A 200 22.66 36.88 -4.35
N GLN A 201 22.77 35.92 -3.42
CA GLN A 201 23.86 35.85 -2.44
C GLN A 201 25.23 35.89 -3.10
N ARG A 202 25.44 35.08 -4.16
CA ARG A 202 26.74 35.03 -4.85
C ARG A 202 27.05 36.33 -5.60
N LYS A 203 26.06 36.96 -6.23
CA LYS A 203 26.23 38.29 -6.86
C LYS A 203 26.61 39.36 -5.84
N LYS A 204 26.01 39.34 -4.65
CA LYS A 204 26.32 40.27 -3.57
C LYS A 204 27.75 40.10 -3.08
N LEU A 205 28.19 38.85 -2.86
CA LEU A 205 29.56 38.54 -2.44
C LEU A 205 30.61 38.95 -3.50
N SER A 206 30.34 38.71 -4.79
CA SER A 206 31.21 39.16 -5.88
C SER A 206 31.28 40.68 -6.00
N ARG A 207 30.17 41.40 -5.76
CA ARG A 207 30.15 42.87 -5.79
C ARG A 207 30.94 43.47 -4.61
N ASP A 208 30.83 42.90 -3.41
CA ASP A 208 31.61 43.33 -2.24
C ASP A 208 33.12 43.09 -2.43
N GLN A 209 33.49 41.96 -3.03
CA GLN A 209 34.89 41.63 -3.28
C GLN A 209 35.53 42.55 -4.33
N SER A 210 34.75 42.98 -5.34
CA SER A 210 35.19 43.98 -6.33
C SER A 210 35.32 45.39 -5.72
N HIS A 211 34.48 45.74 -4.75
CA HIS A 211 34.57 47.04 -4.06
C HIS A 211 35.78 47.10 -3.11
N ARG A 212 36.14 45.98 -2.49
CA ARG A 212 37.29 45.90 -1.58
C ARG A 212 38.64 45.96 -2.33
N THR A 213 38.72 45.38 -3.52
CA THR A 213 39.93 45.41 -4.37
C THR A 213 40.22 46.78 -4.97
N SER A 214 39.19 47.55 -5.35
CA SER A 214 39.38 48.92 -5.84
C SER A 214 39.89 49.88 -4.76
N LEU A 215 39.45 49.71 -3.50
CA LEU A 215 39.95 50.46 -2.35
C LEU A 215 41.43 50.17 -2.05
N TYR A 216 41.86 48.91 -2.16
CA TYR A 216 43.28 48.55 -1.99
C TYR A 216 44.15 49.11 -3.11
N SER A 217 43.69 49.09 -4.37
CA SER A 217 44.42 49.66 -5.51
C SER A 217 44.58 51.18 -5.42
N ASN A 218 43.54 51.90 -4.98
CA ASN A 218 43.61 53.35 -4.79
C ASN A 218 44.41 53.75 -3.54
N GLY A 219 44.40 52.92 -2.49
CA GLY A 219 45.21 53.14 -1.29
C GLY A 219 46.71 52.93 -1.52
N SER A 220 47.08 51.90 -2.29
CA SER A 220 48.49 51.62 -2.64
C SER A 220 49.07 52.63 -3.63
N LEU A 221 48.25 53.21 -4.52
CA LEU A 221 48.67 54.30 -5.41
C LEU A 221 48.93 55.63 -4.65
N ARG A 222 48.34 55.83 -3.47
CA ARG A 222 48.51 57.04 -2.66
C ARG A 222 49.69 57.00 -1.68
N LEU A 223 50.32 55.84 -1.49
CA LEU A 223 51.47 55.64 -0.59
C LEU A 223 52.83 55.59 -1.31
N ALA A 224 52.83 55.68 -2.65
CA ALA A 224 54.02 55.62 -3.51
C ALA A 224 54.47 57.00 -4.05
N ILE A 225 53.91 58.09 -3.51
CA ILE A 225 54.27 59.50 -3.80
C ILE A 225 54.76 60.12 -2.50
#